data_AF-A0A378LU72-F1
#
_entry.id   AF-A0A378LU72-F1
#
_cell.length_a   1.000
_cell.length_b   1.000
_cell.length_c   1.000
_cell.angle_alpha   90.00
_cell.angle_beta   90.00
_cell.angle_gamma   90.00
#
_symmetry.space_group_name_H-M   'P 1'
#
loop_
_entity.id
_entity.type
_entity.pdbx_description
1 polymer ?
#
loop_
_entity_poly.entity_id
_entity_poly.type
_entity_poly.pdbx_seq_one_letter_code
_entity_poly.pdbx_strand_id
1 'polypeptide(L)'
;MALLNKMMRLTFFAVTLIPTTVNAALTLYTTNWSMYGQNPYEYDGAYKIGKPYGQLTYVSNPDMVAQFNKADVLVWSFLQVWNSKDPNQAQYQIPSSWDGFMHFSDLWGELPLEGSWISPLPPETKDFLDFCSANQGACTSVQMNGNTGQKELFNYSDQKGVGQLNSFGAFIHSKKYTGKRIIAVGGANTIENKGISTATFAAIFSNQDKFLNQFKSWMNHFHNLKGIDYDFEPPIDLQTGGQLPPDANTLTDYKNLFNLVKKSRQVLGKDAYISVTITVNKEYLETINQSVDGGWFKQIANYADSVNLMTYDLHGPWSHSSDPYTAVHAYLKQPDTGRKDEFAINYATDSITDQVLGYGMPKEKLQVGLAAYGRGFSGVEAGDNPSLPGFEQPWSGASHFASEYSSQDGLLPYKAVEKLVSHLPYSMYHINALDEDNNSFITGSYLYNPTSKQFIGYQSPDVVKAVCRFIQRKQLKGAIMWSADTDLPVSNPNSLVATFKKLCN
;
A
#
# COMPACT_ATOMS: atom_id res chain seq x y z
N MET A 1 48.99 40.18 53.60
CA MET A 1 47.72 39.49 53.31
C MET A 1 47.05 40.24 52.17
N ALA A 2 47.07 39.71 50.95
CA ALA A 2 46.34 40.27 49.81
C ALA A 2 46.00 39.14 48.83
N LEU A 3 44.80 39.24 48.28
CA LEU A 3 43.96 38.17 47.71
C LEU A 3 44.39 37.62 46.35
N LEU A 4 43.94 36.37 46.14
CA LEU A 4 43.67 35.65 44.90
C LEU A 4 43.20 36.51 43.71
N ASN A 5 43.68 36.17 42.51
CA ASN A 5 42.83 36.01 41.33
C ASN A 5 43.53 35.15 40.26
N LYS A 6 43.05 33.92 40.05
CA LYS A 6 43.41 33.05 38.93
C LYS A 6 42.21 33.00 37.98
N MET A 7 42.27 33.71 36.86
CA MET A 7 41.28 33.63 35.79
C MET A 7 41.40 32.28 35.08
N MET A 8 40.36 31.46 35.20
CA MET A 8 40.16 30.24 34.42
C MET A 8 39.46 30.63 33.10
N ARG A 9 40.17 30.53 31.97
CA ARG A 9 39.57 30.67 30.63
C ARG A 9 38.77 29.40 30.33
N LEU A 10 37.44 29.52 30.29
CA LEU A 10 36.56 28.50 29.73
C LEU A 10 36.53 28.66 28.21
N THR A 11 37.07 27.70 27.47
CA THR A 11 36.96 27.63 26.01
C THR A 11 35.63 26.95 25.66
N PHE A 12 34.63 27.73 25.23
CA PHE A 12 33.39 27.19 24.67
C PHE A 12 33.69 26.60 23.28
N PHE A 13 33.65 25.28 23.14
CA PHE A 13 33.52 24.64 21.83
C PHE A 13 32.05 24.76 21.41
N ALA A 14 31.77 25.69 20.48
CA ALA A 14 30.51 25.71 19.78
C ALA A 14 30.46 24.48 18.85
N VAL A 15 29.73 23.44 19.26
CA VAL A 15 29.37 22.34 18.38
C VAL A 15 28.31 22.88 17.42
N THR A 16 28.74 23.35 16.25
CA THR A 16 27.83 23.54 15.11
C THR A 16 27.30 22.18 14.70
N LEU A 17 26.12 21.81 15.20
CA LEU A 17 25.29 20.75 14.64
C LEU A 17 24.97 21.15 13.20
N ILE A 18 25.73 20.60 12.25
CA ILE A 18 25.33 20.61 10.85
C ILE A 18 24.05 19.78 10.80
N PRO A 19 22.89 20.34 10.39
CA PRO A 19 21.70 19.55 10.24
C PRO A 19 21.97 18.52 9.13
N THR A 20 22.16 17.26 9.51
CA THR A 20 22.12 16.16 8.56
C THR A 20 20.69 16.13 8.04
N THR A 21 20.49 16.59 6.81
CA THR A 21 19.22 16.42 6.11
C THR A 21 18.99 14.92 5.97
N VAL A 22 18.16 14.37 6.85
CA VAL A 22 17.72 12.98 6.74
C VAL A 22 16.82 12.92 5.52
N ASN A 23 17.35 12.34 4.44
CA ASN A 23 16.57 12.09 3.24
C ASN A 23 15.49 11.04 3.59
N ALA A 24 14.24 11.40 3.35
CA ALA A 24 13.10 10.55 3.68
C ALA A 24 12.87 9.53 2.56
N ALA A 25 12.89 8.25 2.94
CA ALA A 25 12.66 7.15 2.01
C ALA A 25 11.23 7.16 1.46
N LEU A 26 11.07 6.76 0.21
CA LEU A 26 9.77 6.44 -0.38
C LEU A 26 9.70 4.95 -0.67
N THR A 27 8.79 4.27 0.02
CA THR A 27 8.35 2.91 -0.33
C THR A 27 7.08 3.01 -1.16
N LEU A 28 7.16 2.63 -2.44
CA LEU A 28 6.08 2.81 -3.41
C LEU A 28 5.45 1.45 -3.75
N TYR A 29 4.15 1.32 -3.48
CA TYR A 29 3.38 0.11 -3.79
C TYR A 29 2.86 0.17 -5.22
N THR A 30 2.73 -1.00 -5.85
CA THR A 30 2.12 -1.18 -7.16
C THR A 30 1.26 -2.43 -7.17
N THR A 31 0.04 -2.33 -7.71
CA THR A 31 -0.91 -3.46 -7.79
C THR A 31 -1.06 -4.05 -9.18
N ASN A 32 -0.86 -3.24 -10.22
CA ASN A 32 -1.23 -3.63 -11.58
C ASN A 32 -0.55 -2.76 -12.66
N TRP A 33 0.79 -2.70 -12.66
CA TRP A 33 1.52 -1.94 -13.68
C TRP A 33 2.26 -2.83 -14.68
N SER A 34 1.65 -2.93 -15.87
CA SER A 34 2.26 -3.52 -17.06
C SER A 34 3.42 -2.66 -17.55
N MET A 35 4.58 -3.28 -17.75
CA MET A 35 5.75 -2.64 -18.38
C MET A 35 5.55 -2.35 -19.88
N TYR A 36 4.39 -2.71 -20.43
CA TYR A 36 4.04 -2.72 -21.84
C TYR A 36 2.84 -1.78 -22.11
N GLY A 37 3.08 -0.55 -22.62
CA GLY A 37 2.07 0.51 -22.85
C GLY A 37 1.17 0.27 -24.08
N GLN A 38 0.15 1.08 -24.45
CA GLN A 38 -0.19 2.50 -24.14
C GLN A 38 -1.61 2.77 -23.57
N ASN A 39 -2.35 1.77 -23.08
CA ASN A 39 -3.50 1.96 -22.20
C ASN A 39 -3.45 0.83 -21.16
N PRO A 40 -3.26 1.10 -19.86
CA PRO A 40 -2.94 0.06 -18.90
C PRO A 40 -4.21 -0.64 -18.42
N TYR A 41 -4.89 -1.35 -19.32
CA TYR A 41 -5.68 -2.56 -19.08
C TYR A 41 -5.65 -3.28 -20.43
N GLU A 42 -4.99 -4.44 -20.44
CA GLU A 42 -4.77 -5.32 -21.60
C GLU A 42 -3.69 -4.87 -22.60
N TYR A 43 -2.59 -5.61 -22.55
CA TYR A 43 -1.66 -5.91 -23.64
C TYR A 43 -2.09 -5.39 -25.03
N ASP A 44 -1.26 -4.51 -25.59
CA ASP A 44 -1.29 -4.09 -26.99
C ASP A 44 -1.31 -5.33 -27.91
N GLY A 45 -2.51 -5.72 -28.32
CA GLY A 45 -2.77 -6.83 -29.26
C GLY A 45 -3.75 -7.92 -28.81
N ALA A 46 -4.27 -7.91 -27.58
CA ALA A 46 -4.92 -9.09 -26.99
C ALA A 46 -6.45 -9.08 -26.83
N TYR A 47 -7.13 -7.93 -26.74
CA TYR A 47 -8.59 -7.91 -26.62
C TYR A 47 -9.23 -6.80 -27.47
N LYS A 48 -9.73 -7.19 -28.64
CA LYS A 48 -10.95 -6.60 -29.17
C LYS A 48 -11.94 -7.74 -29.23
N ILE A 49 -13.07 -7.63 -28.53
CA ILE A 49 -14.22 -8.53 -28.68
C ILE A 49 -14.40 -8.81 -30.19
N GLY A 50 -14.21 -10.06 -30.60
CA GLY A 50 -14.35 -10.49 -32.00
C GLY A 50 -13.13 -10.34 -32.93
N LYS A 51 -11.89 -10.20 -32.43
CA LYS A 51 -10.65 -10.23 -33.27
C LYS A 51 -9.58 -11.22 -32.77
N PRO A 52 -8.82 -11.89 -33.66
CA PRO A 52 -7.70 -12.75 -33.27
C PRO A 52 -6.49 -11.97 -32.72
N TYR A 53 -5.75 -12.59 -31.80
CA TYR A 53 -4.56 -12.06 -31.12
C TYR A 53 -3.45 -11.65 -32.10
N GLY A 54 -2.91 -10.44 -31.94
CA GLY A 54 -1.73 -9.97 -32.67
C GLY A 54 -0.41 -10.40 -32.04
N GLN A 55 0.70 -10.29 -32.77
CA GLN A 55 2.05 -10.47 -32.22
C GLN A 55 2.35 -9.39 -31.18
N LEU A 56 2.59 -9.78 -29.92
CA LEU A 56 2.96 -8.84 -28.85
C LEU A 56 4.34 -8.23 -29.12
N THR A 57 4.43 -6.90 -29.06
CA THR A 57 5.71 -6.17 -29.14
C THR A 57 6.03 -5.55 -27.78
N TYR A 58 7.29 -5.67 -27.33
CA TYR A 58 7.75 -5.07 -26.08
C TYR A 58 7.78 -3.54 -26.17
N VAL A 59 6.81 -2.86 -25.55
CA VAL A 59 6.79 -1.39 -25.48
C VAL A 59 7.13 -0.93 -24.08
N SER A 60 8.38 -0.56 -23.81
CA SER A 60 8.76 0.02 -22.51
C SER A 60 7.82 1.18 -22.15
N ASN A 61 7.24 1.18 -20.94
CA ASN A 61 6.54 2.34 -20.39
C ASN A 61 7.56 3.30 -19.71
N PRO A 62 7.99 4.40 -20.35
CA PRO A 62 9.00 5.29 -19.81
C PRO A 62 8.54 6.03 -18.56
N ASP A 63 7.25 6.36 -18.46
CA ASP A 63 6.68 7.07 -17.31
C ASP A 63 6.71 6.20 -16.06
N MET A 64 6.32 4.93 -16.20
CA MET A 64 6.44 3.94 -15.13
C MET A 64 7.90 3.76 -14.68
N VAL A 65 8.84 3.63 -15.62
CA VAL A 65 10.27 3.51 -15.28
C VAL A 65 10.76 4.76 -14.56
N ALA A 66 10.37 5.94 -15.02
CA ALA A 66 10.72 7.20 -14.37
C ALA A 66 10.15 7.28 -12.95
N GLN A 67 8.90 6.86 -12.75
CA GLN A 67 8.23 6.86 -11.45
C GLN A 67 8.81 5.85 -10.48
N PHE A 68 9.07 4.63 -10.93
CA PHE A 68 9.71 3.61 -10.10
C PHE A 68 11.12 4.01 -9.67
N ASN A 69 11.86 4.70 -10.54
CA ASN A 69 13.18 5.24 -10.20
C ASN A 69 13.14 6.47 -9.27
N LYS A 70 11.96 6.93 -8.85
CA LYS A 70 11.82 7.88 -7.74
C LYS A 70 11.73 7.21 -6.39
N ALA A 71 11.39 5.92 -6.32
CA ALA A 71 11.24 5.20 -5.06
C ALA A 71 12.55 4.57 -4.59
N ASP A 72 12.74 4.52 -3.28
CA ASP A 72 13.86 3.84 -2.63
C ASP A 72 13.58 2.33 -2.50
N VAL A 73 12.30 2.00 -2.30
CA VAL A 73 11.77 0.63 -2.25
C VAL A 73 10.52 0.55 -3.13
N LEU A 74 10.42 -0.47 -3.97
CA LEU A 74 9.29 -0.78 -4.83
C LEU A 74 8.63 -2.07 -4.34
N VAL A 75 7.33 -2.02 -4.10
CA VAL A 75 6.58 -3.13 -3.50
C VAL A 75 5.56 -3.67 -4.51
N TRP A 76 5.77 -4.91 -4.96
CA TRP A 76 4.79 -5.60 -5.79
C TRP A 76 3.70 -6.22 -4.91
N SER A 77 2.44 -5.84 -5.14
CA SER A 77 1.30 -6.19 -4.28
C SER A 77 0.24 -6.96 -5.08
N PHE A 78 -0.39 -8.03 -4.58
CA PHE A 78 -0.03 -8.84 -3.41
C PHE A 78 0.19 -10.29 -3.83
N LEU A 79 1.04 -11.01 -3.11
CA LEU A 79 1.05 -12.47 -3.17
C LEU A 79 0.26 -13.04 -2.00
N GLN A 80 -0.31 -14.23 -2.23
CA GLN A 80 -1.07 -14.97 -1.24
C GLN A 80 -0.31 -16.23 -0.82
N VAL A 81 -0.71 -16.82 0.30
CA VAL A 81 -0.18 -18.11 0.77
C VAL A 81 -1.37 -19.00 1.04
N TRP A 82 -1.35 -20.22 0.52
CA TRP A 82 -2.50 -21.11 0.67
C TRP A 82 -2.28 -22.12 1.77
N ASN A 83 -3.39 -22.60 2.31
CA ASN A 83 -3.44 -23.85 3.06
C ASN A 83 -4.74 -24.60 2.73
N SER A 84 -4.77 -25.89 3.03
CA SER A 84 -5.93 -26.77 2.90
C SER A 84 -7.17 -26.35 3.72
N LYS A 85 -7.07 -25.30 4.55
CA LYS A 85 -8.15 -24.76 5.37
C LYS A 85 -8.73 -23.46 4.82
N ASP A 86 -8.20 -22.93 3.72
CA ASP A 86 -8.74 -21.75 3.07
C ASP A 86 -10.12 -22.10 2.49
N PRO A 87 -11.22 -21.53 3.04
CA PRO A 87 -12.56 -21.86 2.62
C PRO A 87 -12.84 -21.44 1.17
N ASN A 88 -12.12 -20.46 0.63
CA ASN A 88 -12.26 -20.03 -0.76
C ASN A 88 -11.62 -21.04 -1.72
N GLN A 89 -10.63 -21.78 -1.23
CA GLN A 89 -9.81 -22.67 -2.04
C GLN A 89 -10.08 -24.16 -1.81
N ALA A 90 -10.80 -24.52 -0.74
CA ALA A 90 -11.13 -25.90 -0.39
C ALA A 90 -11.84 -26.69 -1.51
N GLN A 91 -12.44 -26.01 -2.48
CA GLN A 91 -13.09 -26.61 -3.66
C GLN A 91 -12.11 -26.99 -4.79
N TYR A 92 -10.94 -26.37 -4.86
CA TYR A 92 -9.91 -26.73 -5.82
C TYR A 92 -9.04 -27.78 -5.16
N GLN A 93 -8.86 -28.95 -5.77
CA GLN A 93 -8.09 -30.05 -5.18
C GLN A 93 -6.60 -29.68 -5.07
N ILE A 94 -6.24 -28.90 -4.05
CA ILE A 94 -4.87 -28.43 -3.82
C ILE A 94 -4.07 -29.57 -3.19
N PRO A 95 -2.89 -29.92 -3.75
CA PRO A 95 -1.99 -30.88 -3.14
C PRO A 95 -1.60 -30.44 -1.72
N SER A 96 -1.74 -31.33 -0.73
CA SER A 96 -1.35 -31.03 0.66
C SER A 96 0.13 -30.68 0.84
N SER A 97 0.97 -31.07 -0.13
CA SER A 97 2.39 -30.67 -0.16
C SER A 97 2.58 -29.17 -0.38
N TRP A 98 1.57 -28.47 -0.93
CA TRP A 98 1.61 -27.02 -1.22
C TRP A 98 1.16 -26.16 -0.04
N ASP A 99 0.64 -26.76 1.03
CA ASP A 99 0.22 -26.03 2.22
C ASP A 99 1.38 -25.24 2.83
N GLY A 100 1.20 -23.92 2.91
CA GLY A 100 2.20 -22.98 3.41
C GLY A 100 3.15 -22.41 2.35
N PHE A 101 2.87 -22.62 1.06
CA PHE A 101 3.62 -22.01 -0.04
C PHE A 101 2.98 -20.70 -0.51
N MET A 102 3.84 -19.83 -1.02
CA MET A 102 3.49 -18.60 -1.69
C MET A 102 3.01 -18.90 -3.10
N HIS A 103 1.93 -18.22 -3.47
CA HIS A 103 1.20 -18.38 -4.71
C HIS A 103 0.83 -16.99 -5.24
N PHE A 104 0.53 -16.91 -6.52
CA PHE A 104 -0.01 -15.67 -7.06
C PHE A 104 -1.47 -15.53 -6.63
N SER A 105 -1.84 -14.37 -6.08
CA SER A 105 -3.25 -14.01 -5.98
C SER A 105 -3.79 -13.87 -7.40
N ASP A 106 -4.98 -14.43 -7.66
CA ASP A 106 -5.78 -14.25 -8.88
C ASP A 106 -5.34 -13.02 -9.69
N LEU A 107 -4.53 -13.23 -10.73
CA LEU A 107 -3.81 -12.18 -11.45
C LEU A 107 -4.73 -11.40 -12.42
N TRP A 108 -5.98 -11.17 -11.99
CA TRP A 108 -7.07 -10.51 -12.70
C TRP A 108 -7.80 -11.35 -13.74
N GLY A 109 -8.07 -12.63 -13.44
CA GLY A 109 -9.20 -13.36 -14.00
C GLY A 109 -9.31 -13.53 -15.52
N GLU A 110 -8.33 -13.11 -16.31
CA GLU A 110 -8.39 -13.24 -17.76
C GLU A 110 -7.10 -13.86 -18.27
N LEU A 111 -7.12 -15.18 -18.35
CA LEU A 111 -6.32 -15.88 -19.33
C LEU A 111 -6.79 -15.42 -20.71
N PRO A 112 -5.98 -14.76 -21.54
CA PRO A 112 -6.23 -14.82 -22.96
C PRO A 112 -6.22 -16.29 -23.38
N LEU A 113 -7.15 -16.64 -24.26
CA LEU A 113 -7.08 -17.85 -25.07
C LEU A 113 -5.65 -18.01 -25.57
N GLU A 114 -4.96 -19.02 -25.02
CA GLU A 114 -3.74 -19.57 -25.61
C GLU A 114 -2.56 -18.58 -25.70
N GLY A 115 -1.73 -18.51 -24.65
CA GLY A 115 -0.37 -17.96 -24.76
C GLY A 115 0.62 -18.84 -25.54
N SER A 116 0.13 -19.86 -26.26
CA SER A 116 0.95 -20.84 -27.00
C SER A 116 1.61 -20.31 -28.28
N TRP A 117 1.58 -19.00 -28.53
CA TRP A 117 1.99 -18.43 -29.83
C TRP A 117 3.15 -17.43 -29.76
N ILE A 118 3.62 -17.01 -28.57
CA ILE A 118 4.78 -16.12 -28.46
C ILE A 118 6.05 -16.96 -28.46
N SER A 119 6.65 -17.12 -29.64
CA SER A 119 7.97 -17.74 -29.79
C SER A 119 8.90 -16.78 -30.53
N PRO A 120 10.07 -16.43 -29.94
CA PRO A 120 10.55 -16.86 -28.62
C PRO A 120 9.88 -16.08 -27.47
N LEU A 121 9.71 -16.73 -26.31
CA LEU A 121 9.43 -16.03 -25.05
C LEU A 121 10.56 -15.03 -24.75
N PRO A 122 10.26 -13.90 -24.08
CA PRO A 122 11.32 -13.03 -23.60
C PRO A 122 12.16 -13.80 -22.55
N PRO A 123 13.47 -13.56 -22.49
CA PRO A 123 14.36 -14.27 -21.57
C PRO A 123 13.88 -14.24 -20.11
N GLU A 124 13.31 -13.12 -19.66
CA GLU A 124 12.82 -12.94 -18.30
C GLU A 124 11.60 -13.82 -17.99
N THR A 125 10.63 -13.90 -18.91
CA THR A 125 9.49 -14.82 -18.75
C THR A 125 9.95 -16.26 -18.83
N LYS A 126 10.91 -16.56 -19.73
CA LYS A 126 11.44 -17.92 -19.85
C LYS A 126 12.13 -18.36 -18.55
N ASP A 127 13.01 -17.54 -17.99
CA ASP A 127 13.70 -17.82 -16.73
C ASP A 127 12.71 -17.99 -15.57
N PHE A 128 11.68 -17.13 -15.51
CA PHE A 128 10.60 -17.24 -14.56
C PHE A 128 9.85 -18.59 -14.68
N LEU A 129 9.46 -19.01 -15.88
CA LEU A 129 8.79 -20.29 -16.12
C LEU A 129 9.69 -21.51 -15.87
N ASP A 130 10.99 -21.39 -16.16
CA ASP A 130 11.99 -22.42 -15.84
C ASP A 130 12.08 -22.60 -14.31
N PHE A 131 12.11 -21.49 -13.55
CA PHE A 131 12.04 -21.51 -12.10
C PHE A 131 10.76 -22.16 -11.59
N CYS A 132 9.60 -21.80 -12.14
CA CYS A 132 8.31 -22.39 -11.78
C CYS A 132 8.28 -23.90 -12.00
N SER A 133 8.81 -24.35 -13.14
CA SER A 133 8.88 -25.77 -13.51
C SER A 133 9.81 -26.55 -12.57
N ALA A 134 10.86 -25.91 -12.06
CA ALA A 134 11.79 -26.49 -11.10
C ALA A 134 11.31 -26.44 -9.63
N ASN A 135 10.30 -25.60 -9.31
CA ASN A 135 9.83 -25.36 -7.95
C ASN A 135 8.32 -25.62 -7.85
N GLN A 136 7.96 -26.85 -7.49
CA GLN A 136 6.56 -27.28 -7.41
C GLN A 136 5.72 -26.38 -6.49
N GLY A 137 4.56 -25.93 -6.99
CA GLY A 137 3.63 -25.06 -6.26
C GLY A 137 4.03 -23.60 -6.17
N ALA A 138 5.27 -23.23 -6.53
CA ALA A 138 5.73 -21.84 -6.46
C ALA A 138 4.93 -20.91 -7.39
N CYS A 139 4.48 -21.42 -8.54
CA CYS A 139 3.77 -20.63 -9.53
C CYS A 139 2.40 -21.22 -9.82
N THR A 140 1.60 -21.32 -8.77
CA THR A 140 0.20 -21.73 -8.88
C THR A 140 -0.69 -20.56 -8.51
N SER A 141 -1.86 -20.45 -9.13
CA SER A 141 -2.91 -19.52 -8.78
C SER A 141 -4.29 -20.14 -9.00
N VAL A 142 -5.30 -19.59 -8.35
CA VAL A 142 -6.70 -19.82 -8.72
C VAL A 142 -7.17 -18.55 -9.40
N GLN A 143 -7.65 -18.69 -10.63
CA GLN A 143 -8.03 -17.58 -11.48
C GLN A 143 -9.22 -17.98 -12.35
N MET A 144 -9.94 -16.99 -12.86
CA MET A 144 -11.03 -17.19 -13.82
C MET A 144 -10.46 -17.63 -15.18
N ASN A 145 -11.02 -18.71 -15.72
CA ASN A 145 -10.72 -19.20 -17.06
C ASN A 145 -11.53 -18.37 -18.07
N GLY A 146 -10.84 -17.69 -18.99
CA GLY A 146 -11.49 -16.82 -19.99
C GLY A 146 -12.45 -17.54 -20.96
N ASN A 147 -12.32 -18.87 -21.12
CA ASN A 147 -13.21 -19.68 -21.97
C ASN A 147 -14.46 -20.16 -21.25
N THR A 148 -14.28 -20.64 -20.01
CA THR A 148 -15.35 -21.28 -19.26
C THR A 148 -16.07 -20.30 -18.33
N GLY A 149 -15.45 -19.16 -18.04
CA GLY A 149 -15.90 -18.24 -17.00
C GLY A 149 -15.88 -18.88 -15.61
N GLN A 150 -15.18 -20.01 -15.42
CA GLN A 150 -15.07 -20.69 -14.14
C GLN A 150 -13.71 -20.41 -13.50
N LYS A 151 -13.68 -20.28 -12.18
CA LYS A 151 -12.42 -20.30 -11.44
C LYS A 151 -11.83 -21.70 -11.48
N GLU A 152 -10.56 -21.84 -11.80
CA GLU A 152 -9.85 -23.11 -11.86
C GLU A 152 -8.44 -22.97 -11.26
N LEU A 153 -7.82 -24.10 -10.89
CA LEU A 153 -6.44 -24.15 -10.41
C LEU A 153 -5.49 -24.15 -11.60
N PHE A 154 -4.63 -23.14 -11.70
CA PHE A 154 -3.65 -23.01 -12.77
C PHE A 154 -2.24 -23.19 -12.26
N ASN A 155 -1.47 -24.02 -12.95
CA ASN A 155 -0.05 -24.15 -12.76
C ASN A 155 0.67 -23.50 -13.94
N TYR A 156 1.43 -22.44 -13.67
CA TYR A 156 2.15 -21.69 -14.69
C TYR A 156 3.44 -22.42 -15.10
N SER A 157 3.27 -23.60 -15.68
CA SER A 157 4.35 -24.47 -16.18
C SER A 157 4.30 -24.68 -17.70
N ASP A 158 3.16 -24.38 -18.33
CA ASP A 158 3.03 -24.26 -19.78
C ASP A 158 2.63 -22.81 -20.11
N GLN A 159 2.97 -22.31 -21.30
CA GLN A 159 2.84 -20.88 -21.69
C GLN A 159 1.40 -20.32 -21.68
N LYS A 160 0.44 -21.03 -21.09
CA LYS A 160 -0.98 -20.69 -21.07
C LYS A 160 -1.26 -19.64 -20.00
N GLY A 161 -1.42 -18.41 -20.50
CA GLY A 161 -1.83 -17.20 -19.81
C GLY A 161 -0.88 -16.70 -18.74
N VAL A 162 0.10 -16.00 -19.29
CA VAL A 162 1.24 -15.38 -18.62
C VAL A 162 1.00 -13.90 -18.28
N GLY A 163 -0.27 -13.47 -18.09
CA GLY A 163 -0.70 -12.08 -17.89
C GLY A 163 0.17 -11.25 -16.93
N GLN A 164 -0.20 -11.08 -15.67
CA GLN A 164 0.65 -10.34 -14.71
C GLN A 164 1.97 -11.05 -14.40
N LEU A 165 2.14 -12.33 -14.77
CA LEU A 165 3.43 -13.01 -14.65
C LEU A 165 4.50 -12.38 -15.51
N ASN A 166 4.17 -11.94 -16.72
CA ASN A 166 5.10 -11.21 -17.55
C ASN A 166 5.43 -9.85 -16.93
N SER A 167 4.46 -9.17 -16.32
CA SER A 167 4.69 -7.90 -15.62
C SER A 167 5.56 -8.09 -14.38
N PHE A 168 5.30 -9.14 -13.60
CA PHE A 168 6.06 -9.50 -12.40
C PHE A 168 7.48 -9.99 -12.75
N GLY A 169 7.61 -10.89 -13.73
CA GLY A 169 8.89 -11.34 -14.28
C GLY A 169 9.70 -10.16 -14.82
N ALA A 170 9.09 -9.26 -15.58
CA ALA A 170 9.75 -8.05 -16.03
C ALA A 170 10.12 -7.12 -14.87
N PHE A 171 9.26 -6.99 -13.85
CA PHE A 171 9.53 -6.22 -12.65
C PHE A 171 10.77 -6.71 -11.91
N ILE A 172 10.87 -8.01 -11.64
CA ILE A 172 12.01 -8.60 -10.94
C ILE A 172 13.25 -8.68 -11.82
N HIS A 173 13.17 -8.92 -13.14
CA HIS A 173 14.38 -9.01 -13.97
C HIS A 173 14.92 -7.68 -14.48
N SER A 174 14.07 -6.66 -14.62
CA SER A 174 14.43 -5.39 -15.24
C SER A 174 15.66 -4.75 -14.58
N LYS A 175 16.64 -4.37 -15.40
CA LYS A 175 17.81 -3.58 -14.98
C LYS A 175 17.51 -2.08 -14.96
N LYS A 176 16.31 -1.66 -15.36
CA LYS A 176 15.92 -0.25 -15.46
C LYS A 176 15.54 0.36 -14.10
N TYR A 177 15.22 -0.47 -13.11
CA TYR A 177 14.83 -0.03 -11.78
C TYR A 177 16.03 0.01 -10.84
N THR A 178 16.19 1.15 -10.17
CA THR A 178 17.29 1.42 -9.24
C THR A 178 16.90 1.18 -7.78
N GLY A 179 15.60 1.29 -7.45
CA GLY A 179 15.06 1.00 -6.11
C GLY A 179 15.13 -0.47 -5.73
N LYS A 180 15.14 -0.75 -4.41
CA LYS A 180 15.04 -2.12 -3.90
C LYS A 180 13.66 -2.67 -4.24
N ARG A 181 13.58 -3.86 -4.82
CA ARG A 181 12.29 -4.49 -5.16
C ARG A 181 11.94 -5.53 -4.11
N ILE A 182 10.75 -5.42 -3.54
CA ILE A 182 10.22 -6.38 -2.57
C ILE A 182 8.82 -6.82 -2.99
N ILE A 183 8.32 -7.87 -2.35
CA ILE A 183 6.97 -8.36 -2.56
C ILE A 183 6.17 -8.17 -1.28
N ALA A 184 4.96 -7.63 -1.38
CA ALA A 184 4.00 -7.65 -0.29
C ALA A 184 3.18 -8.95 -0.30
N VAL A 185 3.04 -9.56 0.87
CA VAL A 185 2.19 -10.72 1.12
C VAL A 185 1.03 -10.31 2.02
N GLY A 186 -0.19 -10.66 1.63
CA GLY A 186 -1.42 -10.27 2.35
C GLY A 186 -2.25 -9.25 1.59
N GLY A 187 -2.41 -8.06 2.17
CA GLY A 187 -3.24 -6.96 1.68
C GLY A 187 -4.64 -6.94 2.28
N ALA A 188 -5.50 -6.07 1.76
CA ALA A 188 -6.81 -5.80 2.36
C ALA A 188 -7.74 -7.00 2.33
N ASN A 189 -8.42 -7.24 3.46
CA ASN A 189 -9.59 -8.10 3.48
C ASN A 189 -10.81 -7.32 2.98
N THR A 190 -11.57 -7.91 2.06
CA THR A 190 -12.82 -7.34 1.54
C THR A 190 -13.92 -8.38 1.50
N ILE A 191 -15.17 -7.93 1.35
CA ILE A 191 -16.32 -8.82 1.17
C ILE A 191 -16.12 -9.68 -0.08
N GLU A 192 -15.62 -9.08 -1.16
CA GLU A 192 -15.41 -9.72 -2.47
C GLU A 192 -14.33 -10.80 -2.39
N ASN A 193 -13.23 -10.53 -1.68
CA ASN A 193 -12.14 -11.49 -1.51
C ASN A 193 -12.34 -12.45 -0.33
N LYS A 194 -13.43 -12.29 0.44
CA LYS A 194 -13.84 -13.17 1.53
C LYS A 194 -12.75 -13.35 2.60
N GLY A 195 -12.02 -12.28 2.93
CA GLY A 195 -11.03 -12.29 4.00
C GLY A 195 -9.76 -13.11 3.68
N ILE A 196 -9.33 -13.12 2.41
CA ILE A 196 -8.21 -13.96 1.94
C ILE A 196 -6.88 -13.66 2.64
N SER A 197 -6.66 -12.44 3.12
CA SER A 197 -5.44 -12.04 3.81
C SER A 197 -5.34 -12.75 5.17
N THR A 198 -6.45 -12.83 5.90
CA THR A 198 -6.53 -13.59 7.16
C THR A 198 -6.15 -15.07 6.96
N ALA A 199 -6.66 -15.70 5.88
CA ALA A 199 -6.31 -17.08 5.55
C ALA A 199 -4.84 -17.22 5.15
N THR A 200 -4.31 -16.25 4.39
CA THR A 200 -2.90 -16.17 4.00
C THR A 200 -1.97 -16.20 5.20
N PHE A 201 -2.20 -15.35 6.20
CA PHE A 201 -1.35 -15.32 7.39
C PHE A 201 -1.55 -16.55 8.29
N ALA A 202 -2.76 -17.10 8.39
CA ALA A 202 -2.98 -18.36 9.08
C ALA A 202 -2.17 -19.51 8.45
N ALA A 203 -2.06 -19.56 7.12
CA ALA A 203 -1.20 -20.50 6.40
C ALA A 203 0.29 -20.29 6.71
N ILE A 204 0.76 -19.04 6.68
CA ILE A 204 2.16 -18.70 6.98
C ILE A 204 2.50 -19.08 8.42
N PHE A 205 1.68 -18.70 9.40
CA PHE A 205 1.91 -19.00 10.80
C PHE A 205 1.97 -20.49 11.07
N SER A 206 1.14 -21.28 10.37
CA SER A 206 1.13 -22.73 10.47
C SER A 206 2.37 -23.40 9.85
N ASN A 207 3.04 -22.76 8.89
CA ASN A 207 4.10 -23.36 8.07
C ASN A 207 5.25 -22.39 7.73
N GLN A 208 5.75 -21.63 8.71
CA GLN A 208 6.75 -20.56 8.48
C GLN A 208 8.02 -21.05 7.75
N ASP A 209 8.51 -22.25 8.06
CA ASP A 209 9.72 -22.79 7.40
C ASP A 209 9.51 -23.03 5.91
N LYS A 210 8.36 -23.61 5.53
CA LYS A 210 8.03 -23.85 4.13
C LYS A 210 7.94 -22.55 3.36
N PHE A 211 7.18 -21.60 3.90
CA PHE A 211 7.01 -20.27 3.34
C PHE A 211 8.37 -19.56 3.15
N LEU A 212 9.18 -19.47 4.21
CA LEU A 212 10.46 -18.75 4.16
C LEU A 212 11.52 -19.45 3.29
N ASN A 213 11.55 -20.78 3.27
CA ASN A 213 12.48 -21.52 2.41
C ASN A 213 12.12 -21.34 0.93
N GLN A 214 10.83 -21.34 0.58
CA GLN A 214 10.40 -21.03 -0.78
C GLN A 214 10.69 -19.57 -1.12
N PHE A 215 10.37 -18.61 -0.24
CA PHE A 215 10.72 -17.20 -0.49
C PHE A 215 12.22 -17.00 -0.67
N LYS A 216 13.04 -17.72 0.09
CA LYS A 216 14.50 -17.72 -0.07
C LYS A 216 14.93 -18.28 -1.42
N SER A 217 14.27 -19.32 -1.95
CA SER A 217 14.58 -19.83 -3.29
C SER A 217 14.26 -18.78 -4.38
N TRP A 218 13.16 -18.04 -4.23
CA TRP A 218 12.85 -16.90 -5.10
C TRP A 218 13.92 -15.82 -5.04
N MET A 219 14.33 -15.39 -3.85
CA MET A 219 15.39 -14.37 -3.71
C MET A 219 16.74 -14.84 -4.27
N ASN A 220 17.07 -16.13 -4.12
CA ASN A 220 18.32 -16.68 -4.62
C ASN A 220 18.35 -16.72 -6.16
N HIS A 221 17.21 -17.03 -6.78
CA HIS A 221 17.09 -17.11 -8.24
C HIS A 221 16.88 -15.71 -8.86
N PHE A 222 15.92 -14.94 -8.37
CA PHE A 222 15.64 -13.58 -8.82
C PHE A 222 16.49 -12.58 -8.04
N HIS A 223 17.74 -12.36 -8.47
CA HIS A 223 18.72 -11.54 -7.73
C HIS A 223 18.28 -10.11 -7.39
N ASN A 224 17.32 -9.57 -8.12
CA ASN A 224 16.77 -8.24 -7.93
C ASN A 224 15.60 -8.19 -6.94
N LEU A 225 15.03 -9.34 -6.56
CA LEU A 225 14.11 -9.47 -5.45
C LEU A 225 14.91 -9.36 -4.15
N LYS A 226 14.73 -8.24 -3.45
CA LYS A 226 15.53 -7.84 -2.29
C LYS A 226 14.84 -8.05 -0.96
N GLY A 227 13.61 -8.57 -0.92
CA GLY A 227 12.95 -8.86 0.35
C GLY A 227 11.43 -8.83 0.28
N ILE A 228 10.81 -8.65 1.44
CA ILE A 228 9.39 -8.92 1.68
C ILE A 228 8.76 -7.83 2.55
N ASP A 229 7.51 -7.50 2.25
CA ASP A 229 6.60 -6.77 3.11
C ASP A 229 5.51 -7.71 3.62
N TYR A 230 5.28 -7.71 4.93
CA TYR A 230 4.13 -8.38 5.54
C TYR A 230 3.02 -7.36 5.71
N ASP A 231 2.07 -7.36 4.77
CA ASP A 231 0.90 -6.48 4.85
C ASP A 231 -0.22 -7.18 5.61
N PHE A 232 -0.08 -7.16 6.94
CA PHE A 232 -0.95 -7.91 7.84
C PHE A 232 -2.13 -7.05 8.26
N GLU A 233 -3.21 -7.18 7.49
CA GLU A 233 -4.43 -6.44 7.74
C GLU A 233 -5.41 -7.18 8.68
N PRO A 234 -6.10 -6.44 9.57
CA PRO A 234 -7.11 -7.00 10.47
C PRO A 234 -8.21 -7.80 9.78
N PRO A 235 -8.83 -8.76 10.49
CA PRO A 235 -10.05 -9.40 10.01
C PRO A 235 -11.20 -8.39 9.92
N ILE A 236 -12.09 -8.64 8.96
CA ILE A 236 -13.31 -7.85 8.75
C ILE A 236 -14.55 -8.71 8.97
N ASP A 237 -15.66 -8.06 9.23
CA ASP A 237 -16.97 -8.66 9.09
C ASP A 237 -17.26 -8.89 7.59
N LEU A 238 -17.48 -10.14 7.19
CA LEU A 238 -17.66 -10.51 5.77
C LEU A 238 -19.02 -10.10 5.19
N GLN A 239 -19.94 -9.54 5.99
CA GLN A 239 -21.23 -9.03 5.52
C GLN A 239 -21.18 -7.52 5.29
N THR A 240 -20.49 -6.79 6.17
CA THR A 240 -20.46 -5.32 6.19
C THR A 240 -19.15 -4.73 5.71
N GLY A 241 -18.07 -5.51 5.67
CA GLY A 241 -16.72 -5.04 5.32
C GLY A 241 -16.03 -4.26 6.44
N GLY A 242 -16.69 -4.06 7.58
CA GLY A 242 -16.12 -3.33 8.72
C GLY A 242 -15.01 -4.12 9.41
N GLN A 243 -13.93 -3.44 9.81
CA GLN A 243 -12.87 -4.02 10.64
C GLN A 243 -13.46 -4.55 11.96
N LEU A 244 -13.17 -5.81 12.29
CA LEU A 244 -13.57 -6.38 13.57
C LEU A 244 -12.74 -5.79 14.72
N PRO A 245 -13.30 -5.61 15.92
CA PRO A 245 -12.52 -5.18 17.08
C PRO A 245 -11.43 -6.21 17.42
N PRO A 246 -10.32 -5.78 18.04
CA PRO A 246 -9.26 -6.70 18.42
C PRO A 246 -9.76 -7.68 19.50
N ASP A 247 -9.32 -8.92 19.40
CA ASP A 247 -9.70 -10.02 20.29
C ASP A 247 -8.46 -10.81 20.78
N ALA A 248 -8.67 -11.93 21.49
CA ALA A 248 -7.58 -12.78 21.97
C ALA A 248 -6.75 -13.39 20.81
N ASN A 249 -7.35 -13.62 19.64
CA ASN A 249 -6.64 -14.10 18.46
C ASN A 249 -5.73 -13.01 17.91
N THR A 250 -6.16 -11.76 17.93
CA THR A 250 -5.37 -10.60 17.51
C THR A 250 -4.03 -10.56 18.26
N LEU A 251 -4.05 -10.70 19.58
CA LEU A 251 -2.82 -10.75 20.39
C LEU A 251 -1.89 -11.90 19.95
N THR A 252 -2.47 -13.08 19.72
CA THR A 252 -1.73 -14.28 19.31
C THR A 252 -1.14 -14.12 17.90
N ASP A 253 -1.89 -13.54 16.98
CA ASP A 253 -1.49 -13.37 15.58
C ASP A 253 -0.38 -12.34 15.44
N TYR A 254 -0.43 -11.21 16.16
CA TYR A 254 0.67 -10.24 16.14
C TYR A 254 1.95 -10.77 16.82
N LYS A 255 1.82 -11.67 17.81
CA LYS A 255 2.96 -12.42 18.34
C LYS A 255 3.52 -13.41 17.31
N ASN A 256 2.66 -14.08 16.54
CA ASN A 256 3.08 -14.96 15.46
C ASN A 256 3.75 -14.17 14.32
N LEU A 257 3.23 -13.00 13.97
CA LEU A 257 3.84 -12.07 13.02
C LEU A 257 5.22 -11.61 13.51
N PHE A 258 5.37 -11.27 14.79
CA PHE A 258 6.68 -10.95 15.38
C PHE A 258 7.68 -12.09 15.18
N ASN A 259 7.26 -13.32 15.50
CA ASN A 259 8.09 -14.51 15.35
C ASN A 259 8.44 -14.76 13.89
N LEU A 260 7.48 -14.57 12.98
CA LEU A 260 7.70 -14.67 11.54
C LEU A 260 8.75 -13.66 11.08
N VAL A 261 8.65 -12.38 11.43
CA VAL A 261 9.61 -11.34 11.02
C VAL A 261 11.01 -11.63 11.58
N LYS A 262 11.10 -12.06 12.85
CA LYS A 262 12.35 -12.51 13.46
C LYS A 262 12.97 -13.68 12.68
N LYS A 263 12.18 -14.70 12.36
CA LYS A 263 12.62 -15.87 11.60
C LYS A 263 13.00 -15.51 10.16
N SER A 264 12.28 -14.57 9.55
CA SER A 264 12.56 -14.04 8.22
C SER A 264 13.93 -13.39 8.19
N ARG A 265 14.28 -12.58 9.19
CA ARG A 265 15.63 -12.02 9.31
C ARG A 265 16.70 -13.10 9.37
N GLN A 266 16.45 -14.19 10.09
CA GLN A 266 17.39 -15.32 10.22
C GLN A 266 17.55 -16.10 8.91
N VAL A 267 16.46 -16.38 8.19
CA VAL A 267 16.46 -17.22 6.97
C VAL A 267 16.85 -16.42 5.72
N LEU A 268 16.32 -15.20 5.57
CA LEU A 268 16.53 -14.38 4.38
C LEU A 268 17.90 -13.68 4.40
N GLY A 269 18.39 -13.36 5.60
CA GLY A 269 19.70 -12.75 5.84
C GLY A 269 19.65 -11.24 6.08
N LYS A 270 20.81 -10.66 6.39
CA LYS A 270 20.96 -9.23 6.73
C LYS A 270 20.68 -8.28 5.56
N ASP A 271 20.86 -8.74 4.32
CA ASP A 271 20.72 -7.91 3.12
C ASP A 271 19.27 -7.88 2.59
N ALA A 272 18.40 -8.75 3.12
CA ALA A 272 16.98 -8.73 2.80
C ALA A 272 16.31 -7.50 3.42
N TYR A 273 15.55 -6.74 2.63
CA TYR A 273 14.68 -5.69 3.13
C TYR A 273 13.39 -6.31 3.68
N ILE A 274 13.15 -6.19 4.97
CA ILE A 274 11.97 -6.78 5.63
C ILE A 274 11.13 -5.65 6.19
N SER A 275 9.88 -5.51 5.75
CA SER A 275 8.94 -4.56 6.32
C SER A 275 7.65 -5.21 6.80
N VAL A 276 6.95 -4.47 7.65
CA VAL A 276 5.63 -4.85 8.15
C VAL A 276 4.71 -3.65 7.99
N THR A 277 3.60 -3.84 7.29
CA THR A 277 2.56 -2.84 7.11
C THR A 277 1.38 -3.20 8.01
N ILE A 278 0.92 -2.22 8.79
CA ILE A 278 -0.05 -2.45 9.86
C ILE A 278 -1.20 -1.44 9.84
N THR A 279 -2.36 -1.88 10.35
CA THR A 279 -3.49 -1.02 10.67
C THR A 279 -3.11 0.04 11.71
N VAL A 280 -3.84 1.14 11.69
CA VAL A 280 -3.62 2.30 12.56
C VAL A 280 -4.79 2.56 13.51
N ASN A 281 -5.73 1.61 13.62
CA ASN A 281 -6.79 1.69 14.62
C ASN A 281 -6.16 1.72 16.04
N LYS A 282 -6.57 2.68 16.88
CA LYS A 282 -6.03 2.89 18.23
C LYS A 282 -6.00 1.62 19.10
N GLU A 283 -7.10 0.88 19.15
CA GLU A 283 -7.24 -0.34 19.97
C GLU A 283 -6.36 -1.47 19.42
N TYR A 284 -6.23 -1.55 18.09
CA TYR A 284 -5.28 -2.46 17.46
C TYR A 284 -3.85 -2.08 17.79
N LEU A 285 -3.45 -0.82 17.67
CA LEU A 285 -2.08 -0.39 18.00
C LEU A 285 -1.72 -0.71 19.45
N GLU A 286 -2.64 -0.52 20.39
CA GLU A 286 -2.45 -0.95 21.77
C GLU A 286 -2.29 -2.47 21.90
N THR A 287 -3.19 -3.25 21.31
CA THR A 287 -3.16 -4.72 21.33
C THR A 287 -1.89 -5.27 20.68
N ILE A 288 -1.47 -4.71 19.53
CA ILE A 288 -0.23 -5.03 18.84
C ILE A 288 0.94 -4.82 19.78
N ASN A 289 1.03 -3.66 20.43
CA ASN A 289 2.13 -3.36 21.34
C ASN A 289 2.20 -4.36 22.51
N GLN A 290 1.04 -4.78 23.03
CA GLN A 290 0.93 -5.74 24.13
C GLN A 290 1.24 -7.20 23.73
N SER A 291 1.25 -7.53 22.43
CA SER A 291 1.46 -8.91 21.94
C SER A 291 2.84 -9.51 22.26
N VAL A 292 3.82 -8.67 22.61
CA VAL A 292 5.20 -9.07 22.91
C VAL A 292 5.70 -8.36 24.17
N ASP A 293 6.30 -9.12 25.08
CA ASP A 293 6.91 -8.58 26.30
C ASP A 293 7.95 -7.50 25.97
N GLY A 294 7.81 -6.34 26.63
CA GLY A 294 8.65 -5.17 26.37
C GLY A 294 8.23 -4.30 25.18
N GLY A 295 7.08 -4.60 24.55
CA GLY A 295 6.46 -3.80 23.51
C GLY A 295 6.82 -4.29 22.10
N TRP A 296 5.82 -4.72 21.33
CA TRP A 296 6.02 -5.20 19.96
C TRP A 296 6.75 -4.19 19.08
N PHE A 297 6.34 -2.91 19.13
CA PHE A 297 6.92 -1.83 18.33
C PHE A 297 8.40 -1.59 18.63
N LYS A 298 8.78 -1.64 19.91
CA LYS A 298 10.17 -1.52 20.31
C LYS A 298 11.00 -2.73 19.88
N GLN A 299 10.45 -3.93 20.01
CA GLN A 299 11.18 -5.18 19.79
C GLN A 299 11.35 -5.52 18.31
N ILE A 300 10.33 -5.27 17.48
CA ILE A 300 10.30 -5.64 16.05
C ILE A 300 11.37 -4.90 15.24
N ALA A 301 11.76 -3.69 15.68
CA ALA A 301 12.73 -2.83 15.03
C ALA A 301 14.13 -3.46 14.88
N ASN A 302 14.43 -4.49 15.68
CA ASN A 302 15.67 -5.27 15.59
C ASN A 302 15.69 -6.21 14.37
N TYR A 303 14.53 -6.52 13.79
CA TYR A 303 14.37 -7.53 12.75
C TYR A 303 13.86 -6.92 11.44
N ALA A 304 13.00 -5.90 11.52
CA ALA A 304 12.48 -5.17 10.36
C ALA A 304 13.34 -3.97 9.96
N ASP A 305 13.41 -3.68 8.67
CA ASP A 305 13.95 -2.46 8.09
C ASP A 305 12.97 -1.29 8.19
N SER A 306 11.67 -1.56 8.08
CA SER A 306 10.63 -0.58 8.35
C SER A 306 9.36 -1.17 8.93
N VAL A 307 8.65 -0.35 9.70
CA VAL A 307 7.25 -0.54 10.05
C VAL A 307 6.47 0.59 9.38
N ASN A 308 5.43 0.22 8.64
CA ASN A 308 4.70 1.12 7.77
C ASN A 308 3.28 1.29 8.31
N LEU A 309 2.88 2.54 8.56
CA LEU A 309 1.55 2.88 9.08
C LEU A 309 0.62 3.23 7.91
N MET A 310 -0.49 2.52 7.78
CA MET A 310 -1.54 2.83 6.81
C MET A 310 -2.38 4.03 7.29
N THR A 311 -1.79 5.23 7.33
CA THR A 311 -2.45 6.46 7.80
C THR A 311 -3.38 7.07 6.74
N TYR A 312 -4.21 6.22 6.15
CA TYR A 312 -5.25 6.50 5.18
C TYR A 312 -6.43 5.56 5.45
N ASP A 313 -7.56 5.78 4.78
CA ASP A 313 -8.82 5.06 5.03
C ASP A 313 -9.34 5.21 6.47
N LEU A 314 -9.06 6.36 7.07
CA LEU A 314 -9.58 6.76 8.37
C LEU A 314 -11.07 7.18 8.31
N HIS A 315 -11.55 7.58 7.14
CA HIS A 315 -12.92 8.00 6.90
C HIS A 315 -13.41 7.54 5.52
N GLY A 316 -14.69 7.25 5.36
CA GLY A 316 -15.21 6.77 4.07
C GLY A 316 -16.63 6.20 4.13
N PRO A 317 -17.19 5.82 2.97
CA PRO A 317 -18.61 5.51 2.83
C PRO A 317 -18.96 4.06 3.24
N TRP A 318 -18.40 3.59 4.36
CA TRP A 318 -18.57 2.21 4.84
C TRP A 318 -19.71 2.05 5.84
N SER A 319 -19.81 2.95 6.81
CA SER A 319 -20.80 2.83 7.89
C SER A 319 -21.30 4.20 8.37
N HIS A 320 -22.59 4.45 8.16
CA HIS A 320 -23.25 5.69 8.59
C HIS A 320 -23.28 5.85 10.11
N SER A 321 -23.30 4.76 10.89
CA SER A 321 -23.39 4.84 12.35
C SER A 321 -22.08 5.30 12.98
N SER A 322 -20.95 4.99 12.34
CA SER A 322 -19.61 5.32 12.83
C SER A 322 -19.03 6.57 12.17
N ASP A 323 -19.39 6.87 10.92
CA ASP A 323 -18.86 8.00 10.18
C ASP A 323 -20.00 8.75 9.46
N PRO A 324 -20.94 9.39 10.19
CA PRO A 324 -22.17 9.94 9.62
C PRO A 324 -21.97 11.17 8.73
N TYR A 325 -20.78 11.78 8.74
CA TYR A 325 -20.48 12.99 8.00
C TYR A 325 -19.30 12.81 7.05
N THR A 326 -19.25 13.61 6.00
CA THR A 326 -18.12 13.62 5.06
C THR A 326 -16.84 14.14 5.70
N ALA A 327 -15.74 13.42 5.49
CA ALA A 327 -14.40 13.79 5.92
C ALA A 327 -13.33 13.30 4.93
N VAL A 328 -12.11 13.85 5.02
CA VAL A 328 -10.97 13.34 4.26
C VAL A 328 -10.36 12.14 4.98
N HIS A 329 -10.20 11.03 4.26
CA HIS A 329 -9.74 9.75 4.79
C HIS A 329 -8.25 9.68 5.21
N ALA A 330 -7.46 10.70 4.89
CA ALA A 330 -6.00 10.67 5.03
C ALA A 330 -5.44 12.04 5.49
N TYR A 331 -6.03 12.60 6.54
CA TYR A 331 -5.54 13.83 7.15
C TYR A 331 -4.12 13.65 7.71
N LEU A 332 -3.29 14.69 7.57
CA LEU A 332 -2.06 14.78 8.35
C LEU A 332 -2.38 15.03 9.83
N LYS A 333 -3.29 15.96 10.09
CA LYS A 333 -3.79 16.39 11.40
C LYS A 333 -5.29 16.62 11.31
N GLN A 334 -6.05 16.20 12.32
CA GLN A 334 -7.48 16.50 12.36
C GLN A 334 -7.72 18.02 12.36
N PRO A 335 -8.59 18.56 11.49
CA PRO A 335 -8.93 19.98 11.51
C PRO A 335 -9.63 20.35 12.82
N ASP A 336 -9.69 21.65 13.12
CA ASP A 336 -10.53 22.09 14.22
C ASP A 336 -11.99 22.16 13.79
N THR A 337 -12.83 21.33 14.42
CA THR A 337 -14.23 21.14 14.06
C THR A 337 -15.09 20.84 15.28
N GLY A 338 -16.33 21.31 15.25
CA GLY A 338 -17.35 21.00 16.25
C GLY A 338 -17.94 19.60 16.14
N ARG A 339 -17.63 18.85 15.07
CA ARG A 339 -18.15 17.47 14.85
C ARG A 339 -17.18 16.36 15.24
N LYS A 340 -16.02 16.69 15.85
CA LYS A 340 -14.99 15.69 16.23
C LYS A 340 -15.53 14.50 17.00
N ASP A 341 -16.50 14.73 17.89
CA ASP A 341 -17.08 13.71 18.76
C ASP A 341 -18.12 12.81 18.05
N GLU A 342 -18.48 13.15 16.81
CA GLU A 342 -19.43 12.38 15.99
C GLU A 342 -18.71 11.42 15.02
N PHE A 343 -17.40 11.57 14.85
CA PHE A 343 -16.57 10.71 14.01
C PHE A 343 -16.00 9.54 14.81
N ALA A 344 -16.14 8.32 14.32
CA ALA A 344 -15.53 7.14 14.95
C ALA A 344 -13.99 7.21 14.95
N ILE A 345 -13.40 7.85 13.95
CA ILE A 345 -11.96 8.12 13.90
C ILE A 345 -11.74 9.63 14.02
N ASN A 346 -11.34 10.07 15.19
CA ASN A 346 -11.12 11.48 15.53
C ASN A 346 -9.63 11.80 15.75
N TYR A 347 -8.76 11.10 15.01
CA TYR A 347 -7.31 11.27 15.03
C TYR A 347 -6.76 11.13 13.61
N ALA A 348 -5.52 11.53 13.41
CA ALA A 348 -4.90 11.60 12.08
C ALA A 348 -3.45 11.10 12.14
N THR A 349 -2.75 11.18 11.00
CA THR A 349 -1.37 10.73 10.83
C THR A 349 -0.45 11.18 11.97
N ASP A 350 -0.57 12.43 12.43
CA ASP A 350 0.24 13.00 13.50
C ASP A 350 0.07 12.25 14.84
N SER A 351 -1.16 12.10 15.30
CA SER A 351 -1.49 11.42 16.57
C SER A 351 -1.16 9.93 16.52
N ILE A 352 -1.39 9.26 15.38
CA ILE A 352 -1.04 7.84 15.17
C ILE A 352 0.47 7.66 15.28
N THR A 353 1.23 8.55 14.62
CA THR A 353 2.69 8.52 14.65
C THR A 353 3.19 8.70 16.08
N ASP A 354 2.67 9.70 16.80
CA ASP A 354 3.08 9.98 18.18
C ASP A 354 2.73 8.82 19.13
N GLN A 355 1.61 8.12 18.92
CA GLN A 355 1.27 6.92 19.68
C GLN A 355 2.31 5.81 19.47
N VAL A 356 2.66 5.48 18.23
CA VAL A 356 3.62 4.41 17.90
C VAL A 356 5.04 4.76 18.35
N LEU A 357 5.45 6.03 18.24
CA LEU A 357 6.70 6.52 18.81
C LEU A 357 6.71 6.42 20.34
N GLY A 358 5.58 6.73 21.00
CA GLY A 358 5.38 6.56 22.43
C GLY A 358 5.53 5.11 22.90
N TYR A 359 5.22 4.13 22.04
CA TYR A 359 5.48 2.70 22.29
C TYR A 359 6.94 2.29 22.08
N GLY A 360 7.83 3.22 21.73
CA GLY A 360 9.26 2.99 21.61
C GLY A 360 9.73 2.54 20.22
N MET A 361 8.91 2.74 19.18
CA MET A 361 9.35 2.55 17.79
C MET A 361 10.48 3.54 17.45
N PRO A 362 11.64 3.08 16.95
CA PRO A 362 12.68 3.98 16.46
C PRO A 362 12.20 4.77 15.22
N LYS A 363 12.43 6.08 15.22
CA LYS A 363 11.92 7.00 14.18
C LYS A 363 12.43 6.63 12.79
N GLU A 364 13.71 6.23 12.70
CA GLU A 364 14.40 5.79 11.49
C GLU A 364 13.91 4.44 10.92
N LYS A 365 12.96 3.78 11.60
CA LYS A 365 12.25 2.59 11.14
C LYS A 365 10.80 2.86 10.75
N LEU A 366 10.22 3.99 11.14
CA LEU A 366 8.79 4.25 10.97
C LEU A 366 8.50 5.01 9.67
N GLN A 367 7.53 4.52 8.90
CA GLN A 367 6.99 5.21 7.72
C GLN A 367 5.50 5.51 7.91
N VAL A 368 5.05 6.66 7.42
CA VAL A 368 3.63 7.06 7.38
C VAL A 368 3.03 6.89 5.98
N GLY A 369 1.72 6.79 5.88
CA GLY A 369 1.02 6.52 4.63
C GLY A 369 0.68 7.76 3.81
N LEU A 370 0.82 7.64 2.49
CA LEU A 370 0.27 8.53 1.49
C LEU A 370 -0.70 7.76 0.59
N ALA A 371 -1.87 8.34 0.34
CA ALA A 371 -2.91 7.78 -0.51
C ALA A 371 -2.97 8.53 -1.85
N ALA A 372 -2.59 7.86 -2.93
CA ALA A 372 -2.77 8.33 -4.30
C ALA A 372 -4.18 8.01 -4.82
N TYR A 373 -5.19 8.20 -3.99
CA TYR A 373 -6.62 8.04 -4.30
C TYR A 373 -7.43 8.89 -3.32
N GLY A 374 -8.73 8.99 -3.57
CA GLY A 374 -9.68 9.59 -2.64
C GLY A 374 -10.81 8.64 -2.28
N ARG A 375 -11.43 8.88 -1.12
CA ARG A 375 -12.67 8.24 -0.67
C ARG A 375 -13.84 9.19 -0.89
N GLY A 376 -14.91 8.69 -1.49
CA GLY A 376 -16.00 9.51 -1.99
C GLY A 376 -17.39 9.12 -1.49
N PHE A 377 -18.20 10.14 -1.25
CA PHE A 377 -19.54 10.07 -0.69
C PHE A 377 -20.55 10.68 -1.68
N SER A 378 -21.80 10.24 -1.64
CA SER A 378 -22.92 10.75 -2.42
C SER A 378 -24.09 11.18 -1.53
N GLY A 379 -25.02 11.96 -2.11
CA GLY A 379 -26.13 12.55 -1.36
C GLY A 379 -25.69 13.69 -0.44
N VAL A 380 -24.57 14.34 -0.76
CA VAL A 380 -23.94 15.36 0.08
C VAL A 380 -24.43 16.75 -0.33
N GLU A 381 -25.24 17.37 0.51
CA GLU A 381 -25.64 18.77 0.33
C GLU A 381 -24.45 19.72 0.56
N ALA A 382 -24.56 20.97 0.09
CA ALA A 382 -23.47 21.94 0.25
C ALA A 382 -23.26 22.34 1.72
N GLY A 383 -24.30 22.28 2.55
CA GLY A 383 -24.24 22.76 3.93
C GLY A 383 -24.18 24.29 4.05
N ASP A 384 -24.04 24.77 5.28
CA ASP A 384 -24.14 26.20 5.60
C ASP A 384 -22.82 26.97 5.43
N ASN A 385 -21.68 26.28 5.28
CA ASN A 385 -20.39 26.92 5.07
C ASN A 385 -20.09 27.06 3.57
N PRO A 386 -20.28 28.26 2.97
CA PRO A 386 -20.06 28.44 1.53
C PRO A 386 -18.58 28.35 1.13
N SER A 387 -17.65 28.46 2.07
CA SER A 387 -16.21 28.34 1.80
C SER A 387 -15.74 26.88 1.78
N LEU A 388 -16.50 25.98 2.41
CA LEU A 388 -16.21 24.55 2.47
C LEU A 388 -17.50 23.73 2.18
N PRO A 389 -18.08 23.85 0.97
CA PRO A 389 -19.31 23.16 0.66
C PRO A 389 -19.11 21.64 0.68
N GLY A 390 -20.10 20.92 1.20
CA GLY A 390 -20.09 19.47 1.29
C GLY A 390 -19.15 18.89 2.36
N PHE A 391 -18.37 19.72 3.06
CA PHE A 391 -17.53 19.28 4.17
C PHE A 391 -18.36 19.12 5.45
N GLU A 392 -18.17 18.02 6.17
CA GLU A 392 -18.89 17.69 7.41
C GLU A 392 -20.42 17.68 7.26
N GLN A 393 -20.87 17.20 6.10
CA GLN A 393 -22.27 17.07 5.76
C GLN A 393 -22.70 15.60 5.79
N PRO A 394 -23.97 15.31 6.14
CA PRO A 394 -24.51 13.96 6.01
C PRO A 394 -24.39 13.46 4.57
N TRP A 395 -24.25 12.14 4.43
CA TRP A 395 -24.20 11.43 3.16
C TRP A 395 -25.20 10.26 3.18
N SER A 396 -25.51 9.72 2.00
CA SER A 396 -26.48 8.61 1.84
C SER A 396 -25.93 7.40 1.10
N GLY A 397 -24.74 7.51 0.51
CA GLY A 397 -24.05 6.37 -0.10
C GLY A 397 -22.61 6.71 -0.51
N ALA A 398 -21.97 5.73 -1.15
CA ALA A 398 -20.69 5.93 -1.81
C ALA A 398 -20.85 6.79 -3.07
N SER A 399 -19.80 7.54 -3.45
CA SER A 399 -19.78 8.25 -4.74
C SER A 399 -19.71 7.25 -5.91
N HIS A 400 -20.39 7.54 -7.01
CA HIS A 400 -20.36 6.71 -8.22
C HIS A 400 -19.81 7.50 -9.41
N PHE A 401 -18.95 6.86 -10.21
CA PHE A 401 -18.35 7.46 -11.40
C PHE A 401 -18.50 6.54 -12.62
N ALA A 402 -18.49 7.14 -13.81
CA ALA A 402 -18.29 6.37 -15.03
C ALA A 402 -16.92 5.66 -15.00
N SER A 403 -16.84 4.49 -15.64
CA SER A 403 -15.65 3.62 -15.66
C SER A 403 -14.38 4.29 -16.18
N GLU A 404 -14.51 5.39 -16.92
CA GLU A 404 -13.40 6.21 -17.41
C GLU A 404 -12.70 7.08 -16.34
N TYR A 405 -13.26 7.13 -15.13
CA TYR A 405 -12.68 7.81 -13.95
C TYR A 405 -12.38 6.83 -12.83
N SER A 406 -13.31 5.93 -12.52
CA SER A 406 -13.16 4.91 -11.48
C SER A 406 -13.99 3.67 -11.79
N SER A 407 -13.49 2.51 -11.43
CA SER A 407 -14.18 1.21 -11.53
C SER A 407 -14.77 0.74 -10.20
N GLN A 408 -14.65 1.54 -9.13
CA GLN A 408 -15.08 1.18 -7.79
C GLN A 408 -15.85 2.33 -7.15
N ASP A 409 -17.04 2.03 -6.63
CA ASP A 409 -17.84 2.98 -5.88
C ASP A 409 -17.10 3.43 -4.61
N GLY A 410 -17.20 4.72 -4.31
CA GLY A 410 -16.58 5.33 -3.14
C GLY A 410 -15.06 5.51 -3.25
N LEU A 411 -14.46 5.22 -4.40
CA LEU A 411 -13.04 5.38 -4.65
C LEU A 411 -12.79 6.20 -5.92
N LEU A 412 -11.83 7.12 -5.88
CA LEU A 412 -11.36 7.87 -7.04
C LEU A 412 -9.83 7.78 -7.12
N PRO A 413 -9.23 7.17 -8.16
CA PRO A 413 -7.78 7.23 -8.36
C PRO A 413 -7.29 8.67 -8.51
N TYR A 414 -6.15 9.04 -7.90
CA TYR A 414 -5.66 10.42 -7.91
C TYR A 414 -5.43 10.95 -9.34
N LYS A 415 -4.93 10.11 -10.25
CA LYS A 415 -4.75 10.45 -11.67
C LYS A 415 -6.03 10.87 -12.40
N ALA A 416 -7.20 10.52 -11.86
CA ALA A 416 -8.49 10.91 -12.44
C ALA A 416 -8.95 12.30 -11.98
N VAL A 417 -8.35 12.88 -10.92
CA VAL A 417 -8.79 14.16 -10.32
C VAL A 417 -8.78 15.30 -11.34
N GLU A 418 -7.69 15.50 -12.08
CA GLU A 418 -7.57 16.58 -13.07
C GLU A 418 -8.61 16.42 -14.18
N LYS A 419 -8.75 15.19 -14.72
CA LYS A 419 -9.74 14.86 -15.75
C LYS A 419 -11.16 15.09 -15.24
N LEU A 420 -11.44 14.74 -13.97
CA LEU A 420 -12.77 14.88 -13.37
C LEU A 420 -13.12 16.37 -13.23
N VAL A 421 -12.21 17.19 -12.71
CA VAL A 421 -12.40 18.65 -12.54
C VAL A 421 -12.49 19.38 -13.88
N SER A 422 -11.81 18.90 -14.92
CA SER A 422 -11.86 19.54 -16.25
C SER A 422 -13.15 19.24 -17.03
N HIS A 423 -13.78 18.08 -16.79
CA HIS A 423 -14.94 17.63 -17.58
C HIS A 423 -16.27 17.72 -16.83
N LEU A 424 -16.26 17.70 -15.50
CA LEU A 424 -17.45 17.70 -14.65
C LEU A 424 -17.38 18.86 -13.65
N PRO A 425 -18.53 19.34 -13.11
CA PRO A 425 -18.58 20.51 -12.24
C PRO A 425 -18.09 20.23 -10.80
N TYR A 426 -16.91 19.63 -10.67
CA TYR A 426 -16.18 19.49 -9.41
C TYR A 426 -15.31 20.72 -9.17
N SER A 427 -15.28 21.19 -7.93
CA SER A 427 -14.32 22.19 -7.46
C SER A 427 -13.42 21.59 -6.38
N MET A 428 -12.16 22.03 -6.34
CA MET A 428 -11.17 21.61 -5.35
C MET A 428 -11.21 22.54 -4.14
N TYR A 429 -11.11 21.95 -2.95
CA TYR A 429 -11.09 22.64 -1.67
C TYR A 429 -9.99 22.08 -0.77
N HIS A 430 -9.51 22.91 0.15
CA HIS A 430 -8.48 22.52 1.12
C HIS A 430 -9.01 22.64 2.54
N ILE A 431 -8.65 21.65 3.36
CA ILE A 431 -8.90 21.65 4.79
C ILE A 431 -7.62 22.06 5.49
N ASN A 432 -7.71 23.06 6.37
CA ASN A 432 -6.58 23.56 7.14
C ASN A 432 -6.60 23.03 8.58
N ALA A 433 -5.41 22.85 9.14
CA ALA A 433 -5.20 22.64 10.57
C ALA A 433 -4.11 23.60 11.08
N LEU A 434 -3.96 23.68 12.39
CA LEU A 434 -2.89 24.44 13.05
C LEU A 434 -1.78 23.50 13.51
N ASP A 435 -0.52 23.87 13.25
CA ASP A 435 0.62 23.15 13.82
C ASP A 435 0.86 23.53 15.29
N GLU A 436 1.94 23.01 15.89
CA GLU A 436 2.28 23.25 17.30
C GLU A 436 2.58 24.74 17.60
N ASP A 437 2.93 25.52 16.57
CA ASP A 437 3.24 26.94 16.65
C ASP A 437 2.05 27.83 16.24
N ASN A 438 0.84 27.26 16.14
CA ASN A 438 -0.39 27.90 15.65
C ASN A 438 -0.31 28.42 14.20
N ASN A 439 0.59 27.88 13.37
CA ASN A 439 0.62 28.20 11.95
C ASN A 439 -0.38 27.34 11.19
N SER A 440 -1.15 27.96 10.30
CA SER A 440 -2.10 27.24 9.44
C SER A 440 -1.37 26.50 8.32
N PHE A 441 -1.76 25.25 8.08
CA PHE A 441 -1.29 24.45 6.95
C PHE A 441 -2.42 23.56 6.40
N ILE A 442 -2.29 23.17 5.13
CA ILE A 442 -3.23 22.28 4.45
C ILE A 442 -3.01 20.85 4.96
N THR A 443 -4.01 20.32 5.64
CA THR A 443 -3.99 18.98 6.24
C THR A 443 -4.71 17.92 5.40
N GLY A 444 -5.65 18.35 4.57
CA GLY A 444 -6.43 17.49 3.68
C GLY A 444 -6.96 18.28 2.48
N SER A 445 -7.46 17.59 1.47
CA SER A 445 -8.09 18.22 0.31
C SER A 445 -9.31 17.43 -0.10
N TYR A 446 -10.27 18.07 -0.77
CA TYR A 446 -11.43 17.37 -1.28
C TYR A 446 -11.99 18.00 -2.55
N LEU A 447 -12.74 17.21 -3.30
CA LEU A 447 -13.55 17.65 -4.42
C LEU A 447 -15.01 17.71 -4.00
N TYR A 448 -15.74 18.73 -4.45
CA TYR A 448 -17.18 18.78 -4.29
C TYR A 448 -17.87 19.19 -5.58
N ASN A 449 -18.98 18.53 -5.88
CA ASN A 449 -19.85 18.82 -7.01
C ASN A 449 -21.29 19.01 -6.53
N PRO A 450 -21.87 20.22 -6.64
CA PRO A 450 -23.21 20.50 -6.15
C PRO A 450 -24.31 19.86 -7.01
N THR A 451 -24.03 19.53 -8.26
CA THR A 451 -25.00 18.90 -9.18
C THR A 451 -25.12 17.41 -8.92
N SER A 452 -24.00 16.70 -8.81
CA SER A 452 -24.01 15.26 -8.47
C SER A 452 -24.13 15.00 -6.97
N LYS A 453 -23.99 16.04 -6.13
CA LYS A 453 -23.98 15.95 -4.66
C LYS A 453 -22.95 14.95 -4.16
N GLN A 454 -21.74 15.04 -4.71
CA GLN A 454 -20.63 14.16 -4.37
C GLN A 454 -19.49 14.93 -3.71
N PHE A 455 -18.93 14.35 -2.65
CA PHE A 455 -17.74 14.80 -1.94
C PHE A 455 -16.65 13.73 -2.06
N ILE A 456 -15.42 14.10 -2.39
CA ILE A 456 -14.30 13.15 -2.48
C ILE A 456 -13.11 13.71 -1.71
N GLY A 457 -12.80 13.13 -0.56
CA GLY A 457 -11.61 13.49 0.22
C GLY A 457 -10.37 12.76 -0.32
N TYR A 458 -9.29 13.50 -0.59
CA TYR A 458 -8.04 12.98 -1.15
C TYR A 458 -6.81 13.75 -0.64
N GLN A 459 -5.61 13.29 -0.98
CA GLN A 459 -4.38 14.04 -0.73
C GLN A 459 -3.92 14.77 -2.00
N SER A 460 -3.87 16.10 -1.93
CA SER A 460 -3.31 16.94 -3.00
C SER A 460 -1.78 17.05 -2.87
N PRO A 461 -1.07 17.59 -3.88
CA PRO A 461 0.34 17.89 -3.76
C PRO A 461 0.66 18.68 -2.50
N ASP A 462 -0.14 19.68 -2.13
CA ASP A 462 0.10 20.49 -0.93
C ASP A 462 0.00 19.70 0.39
N VAL A 463 -0.91 18.72 0.47
CA VAL A 463 -0.96 17.77 1.60
C VAL A 463 0.32 16.92 1.63
N VAL A 464 0.79 16.42 0.49
CA VAL A 464 2.06 15.67 0.41
C VAL A 464 3.25 16.52 0.84
N LYS A 465 3.29 17.82 0.51
CA LYS A 465 4.32 18.75 1.01
C LYS A 465 4.27 18.86 2.54
N ALA A 466 3.06 18.94 3.12
CA ALA A 466 2.89 19.02 4.56
C ALA A 466 3.35 17.73 5.27
N VAL A 467 2.98 16.56 4.73
CA VAL A 467 3.42 15.25 5.24
C VAL A 467 4.95 15.11 5.15
N CYS A 468 5.54 15.56 4.05
CA CYS A 468 7.00 15.56 3.90
C CYS A 468 7.71 16.38 4.99
N ARG A 469 7.24 17.61 5.25
CA ARG A 469 7.79 18.44 6.34
C ARG A 469 7.57 17.80 7.71
N PHE A 470 6.43 17.14 7.92
CA PHE A 470 6.17 16.38 9.14
C PHE A 470 7.19 15.25 9.33
N ILE A 471 7.44 14.44 8.30
CA ILE A 471 8.45 13.38 8.31
C ILE A 471 9.84 13.93 8.65
N GLN A 472 10.25 15.01 8.00
CA GLN A 472 11.55 15.66 8.27
C GLN A 472 11.66 16.18 9.71
N ARG A 473 10.63 16.86 10.21
CA ARG A 473 10.59 17.38 11.60
C ARG A 473 10.64 16.26 12.64
N LYS A 474 9.87 15.19 12.44
CA LYS A 474 9.83 14.04 13.34
C LYS A 474 11.02 13.09 13.14
N GLN A 475 11.83 13.29 12.10
CA GLN A 475 12.97 12.44 11.70
C GLN A 475 12.57 10.99 11.42
N LEU A 476 11.39 10.81 10.80
CA LEU A 476 10.89 9.48 10.44
C LEU A 476 11.69 8.91 9.27
N LYS A 477 11.63 7.59 9.08
CA LYS A 477 12.28 6.92 7.96
C LYS A 477 11.81 7.46 6.62
N GLY A 478 10.51 7.74 6.49
CA GLY A 478 9.92 8.03 5.19
C GLY A 478 8.41 7.90 5.11
N ALA A 479 7.93 7.64 3.90
CA ALA A 479 6.54 7.37 3.61
C ALA A 479 6.36 6.10 2.79
N ILE A 480 5.29 5.36 3.08
CA ILE A 480 4.70 4.46 2.09
C ILE A 480 3.72 5.24 1.21
N MET A 481 3.58 4.84 -0.06
CA MET A 481 2.56 5.40 -0.95
C MET A 481 1.75 4.29 -1.62
N TRP A 482 0.43 4.38 -1.45
CA TRP A 482 -0.57 3.50 -2.05
C TRP A 482 -1.42 4.28 -3.08
N SER A 483 -1.26 4.07 -4.39
CA SER A 483 -0.21 3.29 -5.06
C SER A 483 0.30 4.03 -6.30
N ALA A 484 1.40 3.53 -6.88
CA ALA A 484 1.98 4.08 -8.11
C ALA A 484 0.96 4.14 -9.25
N ASP A 485 0.11 3.12 -9.35
CA ASP A 485 -0.81 2.95 -10.46
C ASP A 485 -2.00 3.91 -10.46
N THR A 486 -2.24 4.57 -9.32
CA THR A 486 -3.29 5.57 -9.15
C THR A 486 -2.75 7.01 -9.13
N ASP A 487 -1.43 7.22 -9.20
CA ASP A 487 -0.80 8.54 -9.32
C ASP A 487 -0.63 8.99 -10.79
N LEU A 488 -0.34 10.27 -10.99
CA LEU A 488 0.08 10.84 -12.28
C LEU A 488 1.53 10.44 -12.59
N PRO A 489 1.92 10.38 -13.88
CA PRO A 489 3.31 10.27 -14.29
C PRO A 489 4.19 11.33 -13.61
N VAL A 490 5.40 10.98 -13.21
CA VAL A 490 6.33 11.92 -12.53
C VAL A 490 6.80 13.08 -13.41
N SER A 491 6.51 13.04 -14.72
CA SER A 491 6.68 14.17 -15.65
C SER A 491 5.60 15.25 -15.45
N ASN A 492 4.45 14.90 -14.89
CA ASN A 492 3.40 15.84 -14.50
C ASN A 492 3.79 16.53 -13.18
N PRO A 493 3.76 17.88 -13.10
CA PRO A 493 4.12 18.62 -11.89
C PRO A 493 3.22 18.32 -10.68
N ASN A 494 2.03 17.78 -10.88
CA ASN A 494 1.08 17.41 -9.84
C ASN A 494 1.22 15.94 -9.38
N SER A 495 2.13 15.14 -9.93
CA SER A 495 2.39 13.79 -9.39
C SER A 495 2.74 13.86 -7.90
N LEU A 496 2.09 12.99 -7.11
CA LEU A 496 2.35 12.89 -5.67
C LEU A 496 3.75 12.32 -5.41
N VAL A 497 4.18 11.34 -6.21
CA VAL A 497 5.56 10.80 -6.16
C VAL A 497 6.58 11.90 -6.45
N ALA A 498 6.37 12.69 -7.53
CA ALA A 498 7.26 13.78 -7.88
C ALA A 498 7.30 14.86 -6.79
N THR A 499 6.13 15.19 -6.24
CA THR A 499 5.99 16.18 -5.15
C THR A 499 6.74 15.75 -3.90
N PHE A 500 6.57 14.49 -3.47
CA PHE A 500 7.28 13.94 -2.32
C PHE A 500 8.80 14.00 -2.53
N LYS A 501 9.31 13.40 -3.61
CA LYS A 501 10.77 13.34 -3.85
C LYS A 501 11.41 14.68 -4.16
N LYS A 502 10.66 15.72 -4.56
CA LYS A 502 11.22 17.07 -4.73
C LYS A 502 11.55 17.75 -3.40
N LEU A 503 10.79 17.45 -2.33
CA LEU A 503 10.91 18.13 -1.04
C LEU A 503 11.59 17.29 0.04
N CYS A 504 11.47 15.97 -0.06
CA CYS A 504 11.94 15.03 0.95
C CYS A 504 13.33 14.43 0.66
N ASN A 505 13.90 14.70 -0.52
CA ASN A 505 15.23 14.23 -0.91
C ASN A 505 16.38 15.14 -0.49
#